data_AF-F0Y3V8-F1
#
_entry.id   AF-F0Y3V8-F1
#
_cell.length_a   1.000
_cell.length_b   1.000
_cell.length_c   1.000
_cell.angle_alpha   90.00
_cell.angle_beta   90.00
_cell.angle_gamma   90.00
#
_symmetry.space_group_name_H-M   'P 1'
#
loop_
_entity.id
_entity.type
_entity.pdbx_description
1 polymer ?
#
loop_
_entity_poly.entity_id
_entity_poly.type
_entity_poly.pdbx_seq_one_letter_code
_entity_poly.pdbx_strand_id
1 'polypeptide(L)' 'NARCFDCDASATVDPWVSLNHGTYLCINCAGVHRSLGVHISYVRSLNLDAV' A
#
# COMPACT_ATOMS: atom_id res chain seq x y z
N ASN A 1 -0.88 12.41 0.82
CA ASN A 1 -0.43 11.00 0.89
C ASN A 1 -0.39 10.43 2.31
N ALA A 2 -1.01 11.08 3.32
CA ALA A 2 -1.03 10.61 4.70
C ALA A 2 -2.18 9.63 5.00
N ARG A 3 -3.01 9.32 4.00
CA ARG A 3 -4.25 8.55 4.14
C ARG A 3 -4.27 7.43 3.11
N CYS A 4 -4.84 6.31 3.50
CA CYS A 4 -5.07 5.15 2.65
C CYS A 4 -6.08 5.50 1.56
N PHE A 5 -5.78 5.10 0.32
CA PHE A 5 -6.65 5.33 -0.82
C PHE A 5 -8.02 4.64 -0.67
N ASP A 6 -8.08 3.44 -0.10
CA ASP A 6 -9.30 2.64 -0.06
C ASP A 6 -10.22 2.95 1.12
N CYS A 7 -9.66 3.29 2.28
CA CYS A 7 -10.41 3.37 3.53
C CYS A 7 -10.17 4.67 4.31
N ASP A 8 -9.38 5.59 3.76
CA ASP A 8 -8.99 6.87 4.38
C ASP A 8 -8.36 6.72 5.78
N ALA A 9 -7.92 5.53 6.18
CA ALA A 9 -7.16 5.36 7.42
C ALA A 9 -5.78 6.04 7.33
N SER A 10 -5.14 6.33 8.47
CA SER A 10 -3.78 6.87 8.44
C SER A 10 -2.80 5.88 7.78
N ALA A 11 -2.01 6.37 6.83
CA ALA A 11 -0.94 5.62 6.18
C ALA A 11 0.45 6.12 6.60
N THR A 12 0.57 6.99 7.61
CA THR A 12 1.84 7.63 7.98
C THR A 12 2.76 6.75 8.84
N VAL A 13 2.19 5.88 9.67
CA VAL A 13 2.96 5.04 10.62
C VAL A 13 3.60 3.85 9.89
N ASP A 14 2.89 3.26 8.93
CA ASP A 14 3.38 2.20 8.04
C ASP A 14 2.86 2.42 6.61
N PRO A 15 3.54 3.26 5.82
CA PRO A 15 3.12 3.57 4.47
C PRO A 15 3.43 2.41 3.53
N TRP A 16 2.36 1.82 2.98
CA TRP A 16 2.43 0.89 1.86
C TRP A 16 2.06 1.60 0.57
N VAL A 17 2.59 1.13 -0.55
CA VAL A 17 2.30 1.70 -1.86
C VAL A 17 1.95 0.60 -2.86
N SER A 18 0.93 0.83 -3.68
CA SER A 18 0.70 0.07 -4.90
C SER A 18 1.42 0.78 -6.05
N LEU A 19 2.50 0.19 -6.56
CA LEU A 19 3.34 0.82 -7.58
C LEU A 19 2.65 0.91 -8.94
N ASN A 20 1.80 -0.08 -9.28
CA ASN A 20 1.03 -0.07 -10.52
C ASN A 20 0.04 1.11 -10.57
N HIS A 21 -0.51 1.50 -9.41
CA HIS A 21 -1.55 2.53 -9.29
C HIS A 21 -1.02 3.86 -8.77
N GLY A 22 0.19 3.91 -8.21
CA GLY A 22 0.74 5.11 -7.58
C GLY A 22 -0.01 5.55 -6.32
N THR A 23 -0.65 4.61 -5.60
CA THR A 23 -1.51 4.92 -4.44
C THR A 23 -0.90 4.48 -3.11
N TYR A 24 -1.17 5.24 -2.05
CA TYR A 24 -0.79 4.91 -0.68
C TYR A 24 -1.86 4.07 0.01
N LEU A 25 -1.44 3.06 0.76
CA LEU A 25 -2.30 2.08 1.43
C LEU A 25 -1.89 1.94 2.90
N CYS A 26 -2.88 1.70 3.76
CA CYS A 26 -2.62 1.17 5.10
C CYS A 26 -2.31 -0.34 5.02
N ILE A 27 -1.75 -0.91 6.10
CA ILE A 27 -1.37 -2.33 6.15
C ILE A 27 -2.52 -3.30 5.82
N ASN A 28 -3.74 -2.98 6.23
CA ASN A 28 -4.91 -3.84 5.98
C ASN A 28 -5.28 -3.87 4.49
N CYS A 29 -5.38 -2.70 3.86
CA CYS A 29 -5.67 -2.59 2.43
C CYS A 29 -4.52 -3.12 1.57
N ALA A 30 -3.28 -2.92 1.99
CA ALA A 30 -2.11 -3.56 1.37
C ALA A 30 -2.23 -5.09 1.37
N GLY A 31 -2.76 -5.70 2.42
CA GLY A 31 -3.05 -7.13 2.49
C GLY A 31 -4.10 -7.59 1.46
N VAL A 32 -5.17 -6.81 1.28
CA VAL A 32 -6.18 -7.06 0.24
C VAL A 32 -5.56 -6.92 -1.15
N HIS A 33 -4.81 -5.86 -1.41
CA HIS A 33 -4.14 -5.66 -2.69
C HIS A 33 -3.13 -6.77 -3.02
N ARG A 34 -2.49 -7.38 -2.01
CA ARG A 34 -1.60 -8.54 -2.20
C ARG A 34 -2.35 -9.79 -2.67
N SER A 35 -3.59 -10.01 -2.22
CA SER A 35 -4.38 -11.18 -2.64
C SER A 35 -4.88 -11.08 -4.08
N LEU A 36 -4.96 -9.86 -4.65
CA LEU A 36 -5.28 -9.63 -6.07
C LEU A 36 -4.18 -10.14 -7.02
N GLY A 37 -2.95 -10.31 -6.52
CA GLY A 37 -1.80 -10.71 -7.32
C GLY A 37 -1.04 -9.54 -7.94
N VAL A 38 0.25 -9.77 -8.21
CA VAL A 38 1.22 -8.72 -8.58
C VAL A 38 0.94 -8.05 -9.93
N HIS A 39 0.28 -8.76 -10.84
CA HIS A 39 -0.11 -8.24 -12.16
C HIS A 39 -1.25 -7.22 -12.05
N ILE A 40 -2.05 -7.30 -10.98
CA ILE A 40 -3.10 -6.32 -10.66
C ILE A 40 -2.48 -5.23 -9.79
N SER A 41 -2.00 -5.60 -8.60
CA SER A 41 -1.43 -4.65 -7.64
C SER A 41 -0.09 -5.11 -7.10
N TYR A 42 0.98 -4.46 -7.55
CA TYR A 42 2.32 -4.65 -7.02
C TYR A 42 2.56 -3.78 -5.78
N VAL A 43 2.48 -4.38 -4.59
CA VAL A 43 2.56 -3.68 -3.29
C VAL A 43 3.97 -3.70 -2.71
N ARG A 44 4.44 -2.56 -2.18
CA ARG A 44 5.73 -2.39 -1.46
C ARG A 44 5.55 -1.61 -0.16
N SER A 45 6.33 -1.95 0.86
CA SER A 45 6.49 -1.15 2.08
C SER A 45 7.51 -0.06 1.86
N LEU A 46 7.19 1.19 2.18
CA LEU A 46 8.17 2.27 2.07
C LEU A 46 9.17 2.31 3.23
N ASN A 47 8.86 1.64 4.35
CA ASN A 47 9.72 1.60 5.54
C ASN A 47 10.47 0.27 5.70
N LEU A 48 9.84 -0.86 5.35
CA LEU A 48 10.48 -2.19 5.48
C LEU A 48 11.23 -2.63 4.22
N ASP A 49 10.86 -2.14 3.03
CA ASP A 49 11.53 -2.51 1.78
C ASP A 49 12.63 -1.49 1.41
N ALA A 50 13.28 -0.88 2.39
CA ALA A 50 14.46 -0.06 2.14
C ALA A 50 15.59 -0.93 1.57
N VAL A 51 16.20 -0.46 0.47
CA VAL A 51 17.42 -1.02 -0.11
C VAL A 51 18.56 -0.96 0.90
#